data_AF-A0A8T8LK20-F1
#
_entry.id   AF-A0A8T8LK20-F1
#
_cell.length_a   1.000
_cell.length_b   1.000
_cell.length_c   1.000
_cell.angle_alpha   90.00
_cell.angle_beta   90.00
_cell.angle_gamma   90.00
#
_symmetry.space_group_name_H-M   'P 1'
#
loop_
_entity.id
_entity.type
_entity.pdbx_description
1 polymer ?
#
loop_
_entity_poly.entity_id
_entity_poly.type
_entity_poly.pdbx_seq_one_letter_code
_entity_poly.pdbx_strand_id
1 'polypeptide(L)'
;MRNASAVAAVALLVVLAGCGGLGGEMAGPLGAPSPSIESVDAPESLGHDERATIEATARWEGLADDGGDSSSDGGGSGGSESPNATLDPVRVTVRVGDATLLAENRTVPANGTMRVTAAVDAAALDPGEHEIRVTVGEASATRAVVVEEARPAAFAVSDIEAPESVAYGEDLTVTATVANEGDLAGNQTVRIRYGTGASANRTVALDGGAEAEASVTFADVRLDGGDYPVVVTTANRTRERTVSVIHPSPYGKTTLDLYVDDEAVDRNVSDVVAAATGYWERSDERYLGYPVEYERVGDEADADVVLRFDQVERCGVEETNETRYFGCADLLVDEPRTPMTATVDPRISDAEMNATIIHELGHVQGLEHGEEPAGLMSATSTLATHQPVKVHLRADDGAVTGPVEDEVAAALDYFAAREDVAGSDGFAWEFVDSAREAHVQITYDEAGDVCFSDGGGSCSVAGEYYGQEDVRLEELDEEVVAWHVGASLAPVLLEEVPPELTSEADRREREAWPG
;
A
#
# COMPACT_ATOMS: atom_id res chain seq x y z
N MET A 1 -20.91 -45.29 -25.69
CA MET A 1 -22.25 -45.29 -25.03
C MET A 1 -22.81 -43.88 -25.28
N ARG A 2 -23.57 -43.66 -26.38
CA ARG A 2 -25.05 -43.56 -26.45
C ARG A 2 -25.60 -42.65 -25.31
N ASN A 3 -26.21 -41.48 -25.52
CA ASN A 3 -27.08 -41.02 -26.62
C ASN A 3 -26.91 -39.53 -26.96
N ALA A 4 -27.14 -39.22 -28.23
CA ALA A 4 -27.38 -37.89 -28.79
C ALA A 4 -28.87 -37.56 -28.79
N SER A 5 -29.22 -36.26 -28.80
CA SER A 5 -30.40 -35.60 -29.40
C SER A 5 -30.42 -34.13 -28.94
N ALA A 6 -30.84 -33.10 -29.66
CA ALA A 6 -31.01 -32.82 -31.09
C ALA A 6 -31.32 -31.31 -31.12
N VAL A 7 -30.58 -30.53 -31.92
CA VAL A 7 -30.93 -29.15 -32.26
C VAL A 7 -31.94 -29.22 -33.40
N ALA A 8 -33.11 -28.59 -33.23
CA ALA A 8 -34.11 -28.46 -34.29
C ALA A 8 -34.57 -27.01 -34.40
N ALA A 9 -33.99 -26.30 -35.37
CA ALA A 9 -34.59 -25.10 -35.95
C ALA A 9 -35.81 -25.51 -36.78
N VAL A 10 -36.97 -24.90 -36.51
CA VAL A 10 -38.16 -25.03 -37.34
C VAL A 10 -38.69 -23.64 -37.65
N ALA A 11 -38.66 -23.31 -38.93
CA ALA A 11 -39.36 -22.18 -39.53
C ALA A 11 -40.86 -22.51 -39.65
N LEU A 12 -41.74 -21.54 -39.35
CA LEU A 12 -43.15 -21.54 -39.76
C LEU A 12 -43.61 -20.06 -39.89
N LEU A 13 -43.63 -19.51 -41.10
CA LEU A 13 -44.81 -19.34 -41.98
C LEU A 13 -45.95 -18.52 -41.34
N VAL A 14 -45.91 -17.19 -41.50
CA VAL A 14 -47.11 -16.34 -41.43
C VAL A 14 -47.49 -15.96 -42.87
N VAL A 15 -48.66 -16.46 -43.28
CA VAL A 15 -49.26 -16.28 -44.60
C VAL A 15 -49.93 -14.91 -44.67
N LEU A 16 -49.59 -14.14 -45.71
CA LEU A 16 -50.36 -12.99 -46.18
C LEU A 16 -51.53 -13.43 -47.07
N ALA A 17 -52.61 -12.65 -46.98
CA ALA A 17 -53.74 -12.48 -47.91
C ALA A 17 -54.90 -13.49 -47.86
N GLY A 18 -56.12 -12.91 -47.79
CA GLY A 18 -57.39 -13.59 -47.97
C GLY A 18 -58.58 -12.65 -48.00
N CYS A 19 -58.61 -11.68 -48.93
CA CYS A 19 -59.86 -11.08 -49.40
C CYS A 19 -60.76 -12.19 -49.95
N GLY A 20 -62.00 -12.26 -49.48
CA GLY A 20 -63.01 -13.19 -49.98
C GLY A 20 -64.40 -12.72 -49.60
N GLY A 21 -64.93 -11.77 -50.38
CA GLY A 21 -66.35 -11.46 -50.35
C GLY A 21 -67.16 -12.55 -51.04
N LEU A 22 -68.28 -12.97 -50.43
CA LEU A 22 -69.45 -13.47 -51.12
C LEU A 22 -70.68 -12.97 -50.38
N GLY A 23 -71.54 -12.27 -51.13
CA GLY A 23 -72.72 -11.60 -50.64
C GLY A 23 -73.83 -12.55 -50.16
N GLY A 24 -74.57 -12.04 -49.20
CA GLY A 24 -75.91 -12.48 -48.84
C GLY A 24 -76.70 -11.26 -48.41
N GLU A 25 -77.31 -10.57 -49.38
CA GLU A 25 -78.33 -9.56 -49.12
C GLU A 25 -79.50 -10.20 -48.35
N MET A 26 -79.65 -9.80 -47.10
CA MET A 26 -80.90 -9.85 -46.36
C MET A 26 -81.06 -8.48 -45.70
N ALA A 27 -81.83 -7.60 -46.33
CA ALA A 27 -82.23 -6.31 -45.79
C ALA A 27 -83.10 -6.52 -44.54
N GLY A 28 -82.45 -6.56 -43.38
CA GLY A 28 -83.05 -6.23 -42.09
C GLY A 28 -83.03 -4.70 -41.88
N PRO A 29 -83.79 -4.16 -40.90
CA PRO A 29 -83.84 -2.72 -40.66
C PRO A 29 -82.42 -2.17 -40.44
N LEU A 30 -82.14 -0.96 -40.95
CA LEU A 30 -80.87 -0.24 -40.74
C LEU A 30 -80.56 -0.24 -39.24
N GLY A 31 -79.63 -1.11 -38.82
CA GLY A 31 -79.14 -1.14 -37.45
C GLY A 31 -78.42 0.18 -37.17
N ALA A 32 -78.51 0.67 -35.94
CA ALA A 32 -77.70 1.81 -35.50
C ALA A 32 -76.22 1.57 -35.88
N PRO A 33 -75.48 2.60 -36.32
CA PRO A 33 -74.08 2.46 -36.67
C PRO A 33 -73.33 1.81 -35.50
N SER A 34 -72.67 0.69 -35.78
CA SER A 34 -71.96 -0.11 -34.79
C SER A 34 -70.46 0.18 -34.88
N PRO A 35 -69.75 0.28 -33.74
CA PRO A 35 -68.31 0.46 -33.76
C PRO A 35 -67.60 -0.80 -34.26
N SER A 36 -66.43 -0.60 -34.85
CA SER A 36 -65.39 -1.61 -35.07
C SER A 36 -64.07 -1.05 -34.54
N ILE A 37 -63.20 -1.90 -33.98
CA ILE A 37 -61.87 -1.47 -33.53
C ILE A 37 -60.88 -1.78 -34.66
N GLU A 38 -60.24 -0.77 -35.22
CA GLU A 38 -59.33 -0.87 -36.36
C GLU A 38 -57.90 -1.22 -35.92
N SER A 39 -57.42 -0.64 -34.82
CA SER A 39 -56.11 -0.94 -34.25
C SER A 39 -56.12 -0.90 -32.72
N VAL A 40 -55.25 -1.73 -32.13
CA VAL A 40 -54.83 -1.63 -30.73
C VAL A 40 -53.30 -1.69 -30.75
N ASP A 41 -52.68 -0.55 -30.53
CA ASP A 41 -51.24 -0.36 -30.48
C ASP A 41 -50.79 -0.42 -29.02
N ALA A 42 -50.02 -1.45 -28.70
CA ALA A 42 -49.44 -1.68 -27.39
C ALA A 42 -48.08 -2.39 -27.55
N PRO A 43 -47.12 -2.15 -26.63
CA PRO A 43 -45.84 -2.83 -26.67
C PRO A 43 -46.01 -4.34 -26.51
N GLU A 44 -45.08 -5.11 -27.07
CA GLU A 44 -45.10 -6.58 -27.00
C GLU A 44 -44.68 -7.07 -25.60
N SER A 45 -43.76 -6.36 -24.95
CA SER A 45 -43.36 -6.59 -23.57
C SER A 45 -43.17 -5.28 -22.81
N LEU A 46 -43.23 -5.37 -21.48
CA LEU A 46 -42.94 -4.31 -20.52
C LEU A 46 -41.95 -4.85 -19.48
N GLY A 47 -40.91 -4.08 -19.18
CA GLY A 47 -40.10 -4.33 -17.99
C GLY A 47 -40.93 -4.21 -16.70
N HIS A 48 -40.51 -4.85 -15.60
CA HIS A 48 -41.27 -4.91 -14.34
C HIS A 48 -41.80 -3.55 -13.85
N ASP A 49 -41.04 -2.46 -14.02
CA ASP A 49 -41.43 -1.09 -13.58
C ASP A 49 -41.67 -0.13 -14.75
N GLU A 50 -41.87 -0.65 -15.96
CA GLU A 50 -42.09 0.16 -17.15
C GLU A 50 -43.53 0.70 -17.21
N ARG A 51 -43.67 1.94 -17.69
CA ARG A 51 -44.96 2.54 -18.02
C ARG A 51 -45.09 2.73 -19.51
N ALA A 52 -46.22 2.33 -20.07
CA ALA A 52 -46.53 2.54 -21.48
C ALA A 52 -47.92 3.12 -21.68
N THR A 53 -48.16 3.63 -22.89
CA THR A 53 -49.48 4.06 -23.33
C THR A 53 -50.02 3.05 -24.33
N ILE A 54 -51.24 2.58 -24.08
CA ILE A 54 -52.03 1.78 -25.00
C ILE A 54 -52.87 2.76 -25.82
N GLU A 55 -52.83 2.64 -27.14
CA GLU A 55 -53.66 3.42 -28.05
C GLU A 55 -54.57 2.49 -28.86
N ALA A 56 -55.85 2.85 -29.00
CA ALA A 56 -56.78 2.12 -29.84
C ALA A 56 -57.61 3.08 -30.68
N THR A 57 -57.87 2.70 -31.93
CA THR A 57 -58.71 3.45 -32.85
C THR A 57 -59.96 2.65 -33.16
N ALA A 58 -61.13 3.22 -32.84
CA ALA A 58 -62.42 2.66 -33.19
C ALA A 58 -63.10 3.50 -34.27
N ARG A 59 -63.77 2.83 -35.22
CA ARG A 59 -64.47 3.45 -36.34
C ARG A 59 -65.92 2.97 -36.44
N TRP A 60 -66.84 3.89 -36.68
CA TRP A 60 -68.24 3.61 -36.97
C TRP A 60 -68.48 3.72 -38.48
N GLU A 61 -68.88 2.62 -39.10
CA GLU A 61 -69.28 2.63 -40.51
C GLU A 61 -70.65 3.33 -40.67
N GLY A 62 -70.77 4.18 -41.69
CA GLY A 62 -72.02 4.89 -42.01
C GLY A 62 -72.19 6.27 -41.39
N LEU A 63 -71.23 6.78 -40.60
CA LEU A 63 -71.13 8.19 -40.21
C LEU A 63 -70.19 8.89 -41.22
N ALA A 64 -70.67 9.94 -41.90
CA ALA A 64 -69.91 10.63 -42.92
C ALA A 64 -68.68 11.37 -42.32
N ASP A 65 -67.55 11.27 -43.00
CA ASP A 65 -66.36 12.07 -42.73
C ASP A 65 -66.60 13.47 -43.36
N ASP A 66 -67.26 14.37 -42.63
CA ASP A 66 -67.48 15.75 -43.10
C ASP A 66 -66.18 16.56 -43.03
N GLY A 67 -65.27 16.23 -43.94
CA GLY A 67 -64.10 17.02 -44.28
C GLY A 67 -64.22 17.56 -45.71
N GLY A 68 -64.78 18.78 -45.88
CA GLY A 68 -64.56 19.55 -47.12
C GLY A 68 -65.67 20.50 -47.57
N ASP A 69 -65.51 21.77 -47.20
CA ASP A 69 -65.75 23.04 -47.92
C ASP A 69 -66.87 23.22 -48.98
N SER A 70 -67.41 24.45 -48.95
CA SER A 70 -68.03 25.27 -50.02
C SER A 70 -69.57 25.31 -50.23
N SER A 71 -70.11 26.50 -49.89
CA SER A 71 -70.89 27.42 -50.74
C SER A 71 -72.24 27.02 -51.38
N SER A 72 -73.28 27.71 -50.88
CA SER A 72 -74.39 28.39 -51.57
C SER A 72 -75.45 27.65 -52.40
N ASP A 73 -76.70 28.01 -52.05
CA ASP A 73 -77.91 28.22 -52.85
C ASP A 73 -78.89 27.08 -53.17
N GLY A 74 -80.18 27.38 -52.97
CA GLY A 74 -81.31 26.79 -53.69
C GLY A 74 -82.23 25.88 -52.86
N GLY A 75 -83.40 26.41 -52.48
CA GLY A 75 -84.41 25.68 -51.71
C GLY A 75 -85.14 24.54 -52.46
N GLY A 76 -85.70 23.63 -51.68
CA GLY A 76 -86.60 22.58 -52.15
C GLY A 76 -86.97 21.61 -51.01
N SER A 77 -88.23 21.68 -50.57
CA SER A 77 -88.79 20.92 -49.45
C SER A 77 -88.86 19.41 -49.71
N GLY A 78 -88.44 18.61 -48.73
CA GLY A 78 -88.71 17.17 -48.67
C GLY A 78 -88.04 16.49 -47.48
N GLY A 79 -88.84 16.15 -46.47
CA GLY A 79 -88.60 15.02 -45.54
C GLY A 79 -87.41 15.12 -44.59
N SER A 80 -87.70 15.42 -43.31
CA SER A 80 -86.79 15.34 -42.18
C SER A 80 -86.07 14.00 -42.06
N GLU A 81 -84.74 14.01 -42.11
CA GLU A 81 -83.90 13.26 -41.18
C GLU A 81 -82.71 14.17 -40.81
N SER A 82 -82.54 14.41 -39.51
CA SER A 82 -81.46 15.24 -38.97
C SER A 82 -80.10 14.68 -39.41
N PRO A 83 -79.16 15.47 -39.98
CA PRO A 83 -77.82 14.98 -40.29
C PRO A 83 -76.92 14.91 -39.05
N ASN A 84 -77.50 14.99 -37.85
CA ASN A 84 -76.76 14.98 -36.60
C ASN A 84 -77.48 14.07 -35.62
N ALA A 85 -77.56 12.78 -35.94
CA ALA A 85 -77.87 11.78 -34.95
C ALA A 85 -76.68 11.74 -33.97
N THR A 86 -76.73 12.55 -32.92
CA THR A 86 -75.88 12.36 -31.75
C THR A 86 -76.20 10.97 -31.22
N LEU A 87 -75.32 10.02 -31.51
CA LEU A 87 -75.40 8.68 -30.96
C LEU A 87 -75.29 8.79 -29.44
N ASP A 88 -76.01 7.90 -28.76
CA ASP A 88 -75.90 7.78 -27.32
C ASP A 88 -74.42 7.55 -26.93
N PRO A 89 -73.94 8.16 -25.82
CA PRO A 89 -72.59 7.93 -25.35
C PRO A 89 -72.31 6.43 -25.17
N VAL A 90 -71.22 5.96 -25.75
CA VAL A 90 -70.81 4.57 -25.67
C VAL A 90 -69.91 4.35 -24.47
N ARG A 91 -70.03 3.19 -23.83
CA ARG A 91 -69.10 2.80 -22.77
C ARG A 91 -67.76 2.40 -23.40
N VAL A 92 -66.69 3.03 -22.95
CA VAL A 92 -65.31 2.71 -23.32
C VAL A 92 -64.62 2.12 -22.11
N THR A 93 -64.01 0.94 -22.27
CA THR A 93 -63.18 0.33 -21.24
C THR A 93 -61.87 -0.19 -21.80
N VAL A 94 -60.77 0.05 -21.09
CA VAL A 94 -59.48 -0.60 -21.33
C VAL A 94 -59.11 -1.38 -20.08
N ARG A 95 -58.85 -2.68 -20.25
CA ARG A 95 -58.43 -3.58 -19.18
C ARG A 95 -57.15 -4.31 -19.56
N VAL A 96 -56.38 -4.69 -18.55
CA VAL A 96 -55.21 -5.59 -18.69
C VAL A 96 -55.35 -6.67 -17.64
N GLY A 97 -55.57 -7.91 -18.08
CA GLY A 97 -56.03 -8.98 -17.18
C GLY A 97 -57.31 -8.55 -16.44
N ASP A 98 -57.28 -8.59 -15.11
CA ASP A 98 -58.38 -8.15 -14.25
C ASP A 98 -58.35 -6.65 -13.91
N ALA A 99 -57.24 -5.96 -14.17
CA ALA A 99 -57.09 -4.54 -13.88
C ALA A 99 -57.84 -3.67 -14.89
N THR A 100 -58.57 -2.66 -14.41
CA THR A 100 -59.25 -1.68 -15.27
C THR A 100 -58.43 -0.40 -15.33
N LEU A 101 -57.86 -0.09 -16.49
CA LEU A 101 -57.05 1.12 -16.72
C LEU A 101 -57.91 2.34 -17.06
N LEU A 102 -58.99 2.12 -17.80
CA LEU A 102 -59.94 3.15 -18.22
C LEU A 102 -61.35 2.59 -18.21
N ALA A 103 -62.32 3.35 -17.68
CA ALA A 103 -63.73 3.04 -17.80
C ALA A 103 -64.58 4.32 -17.74
N GLU A 104 -65.14 4.72 -18.88
CA GLU A 104 -65.96 5.93 -18.97
C GLU A 104 -66.96 5.87 -20.12
N ASN A 105 -67.94 6.77 -20.13
CA ASN A 105 -68.85 6.92 -21.26
C ASN A 105 -68.37 8.08 -22.15
N ARG A 106 -68.18 7.83 -23.44
CA ARG A 106 -67.73 8.83 -24.42
C ARG A 106 -68.78 9.06 -25.49
N THR A 107 -69.03 10.32 -25.83
CA THR A 107 -69.85 10.68 -27.00
C THR A 107 -69.15 10.23 -28.28
N VAL A 108 -69.87 9.63 -29.22
CA VAL A 108 -69.33 9.23 -30.51
C VAL A 108 -69.00 10.47 -31.35
N PRO A 109 -67.76 10.64 -31.82
CA PRO A 109 -67.39 11.76 -32.69
C PRO A 109 -68.17 11.77 -34.01
N ALA A 110 -68.50 12.96 -34.52
CA ALA A 110 -69.25 13.10 -35.77
C ALA A 110 -68.52 12.51 -36.99
N ASN A 111 -67.18 12.54 -36.99
CA ASN A 111 -66.34 11.91 -38.03
C ASN A 111 -66.28 10.38 -37.90
N GLY A 112 -67.03 9.78 -36.98
CA GLY A 112 -67.10 8.35 -36.77
C GLY A 112 -65.79 7.69 -36.34
N THR A 113 -64.80 8.45 -35.86
CA THR A 113 -63.50 7.90 -35.43
C THR A 113 -63.20 8.32 -33.99
N MET A 114 -62.97 7.35 -33.11
CA MET A 114 -62.62 7.57 -31.71
C MET A 114 -61.25 7.00 -31.40
N ARG A 115 -60.37 7.84 -30.84
CA ARG A 115 -59.10 7.39 -30.23
C ARG A 115 -59.29 7.18 -28.74
N VAL A 116 -58.84 6.04 -28.26
CA VAL A 116 -58.82 5.66 -26.85
C VAL A 116 -57.38 5.50 -26.44
N THR A 117 -56.98 6.18 -25.36
CA THR A 117 -55.65 6.06 -24.79
C THR A 117 -55.77 5.67 -23.32
N ALA A 118 -54.90 4.78 -22.86
CA ALA A 118 -54.82 4.37 -21.46
C ALA A 118 -53.36 4.13 -21.07
N ALA A 119 -52.96 4.61 -19.90
CA ALA A 119 -51.64 4.30 -19.35
C ALA A 119 -51.68 2.94 -18.65
N VAL A 120 -50.68 2.11 -18.91
CA VAL A 120 -50.42 0.86 -18.19
C VAL A 120 -49.13 1.02 -17.39
N ASP A 121 -49.16 0.58 -16.14
CA ASP A 121 -48.02 0.57 -15.22
C ASP A 121 -47.71 -0.88 -14.86
N ALA A 122 -46.59 -1.41 -15.36
CA ALA A 122 -46.21 -2.80 -15.17
C ALA A 122 -45.96 -3.14 -13.69
N ALA A 123 -45.58 -2.14 -12.87
CA ALA A 123 -45.34 -2.32 -11.44
C ALA A 123 -46.60 -2.74 -10.65
N ALA A 124 -47.79 -2.62 -11.26
CA ALA A 124 -49.07 -3.01 -10.69
C ALA A 124 -49.60 -4.35 -11.21
N LEU A 125 -48.83 -5.06 -12.06
CA LEU A 125 -49.20 -6.32 -12.68
C LEU A 125 -48.24 -7.43 -12.23
N ASP A 126 -48.74 -8.66 -12.09
CA ASP A 126 -47.89 -9.82 -11.85
C ASP A 126 -47.05 -10.14 -13.10
N PRO A 127 -45.83 -10.71 -12.99
CA PRO A 127 -45.06 -11.14 -14.15
C PRO A 127 -45.78 -12.21 -14.98
N GLY A 128 -45.61 -12.17 -16.31
CA GLY A 128 -46.21 -13.10 -17.25
C GLY A 128 -47.02 -12.45 -18.37
N GLU A 129 -47.73 -13.28 -19.14
CA GLU A 129 -48.55 -12.82 -20.27
C GLU A 129 -49.92 -12.32 -19.78
N HIS A 130 -50.29 -11.10 -20.18
CA HIS A 130 -51.57 -10.47 -19.91
C HIS A 130 -52.32 -10.14 -21.20
N GLU A 131 -53.64 -10.25 -21.17
CA GLU A 131 -54.50 -9.80 -22.26
C GLU A 131 -54.94 -8.35 -22.02
N ILE A 132 -54.57 -7.45 -22.93
CA ILE A 132 -55.15 -6.12 -23.05
C ILE A 132 -56.47 -6.26 -23.78
N ARG A 133 -57.58 -5.85 -23.16
CA ARG A 133 -58.90 -5.81 -23.79
C ARG A 133 -59.39 -4.37 -23.88
N VAL A 134 -59.63 -3.93 -25.11
CA VAL A 134 -60.30 -2.66 -25.41
C VAL A 134 -61.73 -2.96 -25.78
N THR A 135 -62.67 -2.22 -25.21
CA THR A 135 -64.11 -2.30 -25.53
C THR A 135 -64.63 -0.90 -25.79
N VAL A 136 -65.32 -0.71 -26.92
CA VAL A 136 -65.98 0.54 -27.33
C VAL A 136 -67.41 0.18 -27.74
N GLY A 137 -68.38 0.49 -26.89
CA GLY A 137 -69.76 0.01 -27.07
C GLY A 137 -69.82 -1.51 -27.10
N GLU A 138 -70.29 -2.08 -28.21
CA GLU A 138 -70.38 -3.54 -28.44
C GLU A 138 -69.12 -4.13 -29.09
N ALA A 139 -68.18 -3.30 -29.56
CA ALA A 139 -66.95 -3.76 -30.19
C ALA A 139 -65.89 -4.08 -29.13
N SER A 140 -65.16 -5.18 -29.30
CA SER A 140 -64.00 -5.51 -28.46
C SER A 140 -62.85 -6.07 -29.30
N ALA A 141 -61.63 -5.68 -28.93
CA ALA A 141 -60.39 -6.19 -29.49
C ALA A 141 -59.43 -6.53 -28.35
N THR A 142 -58.57 -7.52 -28.58
CA THR A 142 -57.57 -7.96 -27.60
C THR A 142 -56.16 -7.94 -28.19
N ARG A 143 -55.17 -7.72 -27.33
CA ARG A 143 -53.74 -7.80 -27.66
C ARG A 143 -52.99 -8.32 -26.44
N ALA A 144 -52.03 -9.22 -26.65
CA ALA A 144 -51.19 -9.71 -25.56
C ALA A 144 -50.07 -8.70 -25.24
N VAL A 145 -49.69 -8.63 -23.97
CA VAL A 145 -48.49 -7.95 -23.48
C VAL A 145 -47.83 -8.84 -22.44
N VAL A 146 -46.51 -8.98 -22.50
CA VAL A 146 -45.75 -9.75 -21.51
C VAL A 146 -45.12 -8.80 -20.49
N VAL A 147 -45.39 -8.99 -19.21
CA VAL A 147 -44.69 -8.31 -18.12
C VAL A 147 -43.50 -9.17 -17.71
N GLU A 148 -42.30 -8.64 -17.84
CA GLU A 148 -41.06 -9.37 -17.50
C GLU A 148 -40.88 -9.50 -15.98
N GLU A 149 -40.28 -10.61 -15.55
CA GLU A 149 -39.94 -10.81 -14.14
C GLU A 149 -38.71 -9.96 -13.77
N ALA A 150 -38.77 -9.24 -12.63
CA ALA A 150 -37.65 -8.42 -12.19
C ALA A 150 -36.43 -9.29 -11.86
N ARG A 151 -35.27 -8.89 -12.37
CA ARG A 151 -34.00 -9.53 -12.06
C ARG A 151 -33.61 -9.19 -10.61
N PRO A 152 -33.21 -10.19 -9.81
CA PRO A 152 -32.73 -9.93 -8.45
C PRO A 152 -31.50 -9.03 -8.48
N ALA A 153 -31.25 -8.32 -7.37
CA ALA A 153 -30.09 -7.44 -7.22
C ALA A 153 -28.79 -8.20 -7.56
N ALA A 154 -27.99 -7.63 -8.46
CA ALA A 154 -26.76 -8.23 -8.95
C ALA A 154 -25.63 -7.22 -8.98
N PHE A 155 -24.67 -7.34 -8.07
CA PHE A 155 -23.66 -6.31 -7.86
C PHE A 155 -22.36 -6.57 -8.60
N ALA A 156 -21.96 -5.63 -9.46
CA ALA A 156 -20.69 -5.64 -10.17
C ALA A 156 -19.83 -4.45 -9.78
N VAL A 157 -18.51 -4.63 -9.81
CA VAL A 157 -17.54 -3.54 -9.70
C VAL A 157 -17.26 -3.04 -11.12
N SER A 158 -17.70 -1.84 -11.45
CA SER A 158 -17.50 -1.25 -12.78
C SER A 158 -16.10 -0.62 -12.89
N ASP A 159 -15.65 0.05 -11.83
CA ASP A 159 -14.31 0.65 -11.80
C ASP A 159 -13.60 0.61 -10.43
N ILE A 160 -12.27 0.73 -10.46
CA ILE A 160 -11.40 0.87 -9.29
C ILE A 160 -10.44 2.03 -9.54
N GLU A 161 -10.63 3.10 -8.79
CA GLU A 161 -9.76 4.27 -8.75
C GLU A 161 -8.77 4.15 -7.58
N ALA A 162 -7.49 4.16 -7.90
CA ALA A 162 -6.38 4.17 -6.96
C ALA A 162 -5.16 4.82 -7.65
N PRO A 163 -4.25 5.45 -6.91
CA PRO A 163 -2.99 5.94 -7.47
C PRO A 163 -2.19 4.79 -8.11
N GLU A 164 -1.30 5.10 -9.03
CA GLU A 164 -0.39 4.09 -9.63
C GLU A 164 0.61 3.57 -8.61
N SER A 165 1.04 4.44 -7.69
CA SER A 165 1.98 4.12 -6.63
C SER A 165 1.65 4.83 -5.32
N VAL A 166 2.12 4.25 -4.21
CA VAL A 166 2.07 4.83 -2.86
C VAL A 166 3.46 4.71 -2.24
N ALA A 167 3.91 5.75 -1.53
CA ALA A 167 5.19 5.68 -0.82
C ALA A 167 5.02 4.92 0.51
N TYR A 168 6.09 4.27 0.96
CA TYR A 168 6.12 3.65 2.28
C TYR A 168 5.80 4.67 3.39
N GLY A 169 4.95 4.30 4.33
CA GLY A 169 4.48 5.15 5.43
C GLY A 169 3.35 6.13 5.06
N GLU A 170 2.99 6.25 3.77
CA GLU A 170 1.88 7.11 3.32
C GLU A 170 0.54 6.37 3.30
N ASP A 171 -0.55 7.13 3.18
CA ASP A 171 -1.92 6.62 3.13
C ASP A 171 -2.35 6.29 1.69
N LEU A 172 -2.84 5.07 1.46
CA LEU A 172 -3.43 4.64 0.19
C LEU A 172 -4.95 4.77 0.21
N THR A 173 -5.53 5.66 -0.59
CA THR A 173 -6.99 5.74 -0.79
C THR A 173 -7.41 5.00 -2.05
N VAL A 174 -8.41 4.13 -1.90
CA VAL A 174 -9.02 3.33 -2.98
C VAL A 174 -10.51 3.61 -3.02
N THR A 175 -11.02 3.92 -4.20
CA THR A 175 -12.46 4.08 -4.46
C THR A 175 -12.91 3.05 -5.49
N ALA A 176 -13.96 2.31 -5.16
CA ALA A 176 -14.57 1.35 -6.07
C ALA A 176 -15.97 1.82 -6.47
N THR A 177 -16.26 1.82 -7.77
CA THR A 177 -17.60 2.08 -8.29
C THR A 177 -18.36 0.77 -8.39
N VAL A 178 -19.48 0.68 -7.69
CA VAL A 178 -20.30 -0.53 -7.59
C VAL A 178 -21.67 -0.25 -8.16
N ALA A 179 -22.09 -1.08 -9.11
CA ALA A 179 -23.36 -1.00 -9.82
C ALA A 179 -24.26 -2.18 -9.44
N ASN A 180 -25.55 -1.93 -9.28
CA ASN A 180 -26.57 -2.98 -9.24
C ASN A 180 -27.13 -3.19 -10.65
N GLU A 181 -26.68 -4.24 -11.33
CA GLU A 181 -27.10 -4.59 -12.70
C GLU A 181 -28.48 -5.28 -12.74
N GLY A 182 -29.07 -5.58 -11.57
CA GLY A 182 -30.42 -6.10 -11.42
C GLY A 182 -31.49 -5.00 -11.33
N ASP A 183 -32.75 -5.42 -11.27
CA ASP A 183 -33.91 -4.50 -11.26
C ASP A 183 -34.39 -4.23 -9.82
N LEU A 184 -34.17 -5.18 -8.90
CA LEU A 184 -34.54 -5.03 -7.49
C LEU A 184 -33.46 -4.33 -6.68
N ALA A 185 -33.90 -3.55 -5.69
CA ALA A 185 -33.00 -2.95 -4.70
C ALA A 185 -32.34 -4.01 -3.81
N GLY A 186 -31.11 -3.73 -3.36
CA GLY A 186 -30.38 -4.63 -2.47
C GLY A 186 -29.23 -3.96 -1.71
N ASN A 187 -28.70 -4.69 -0.74
CA ASN A 187 -27.50 -4.29 0.01
C ASN A 187 -26.32 -5.14 -0.41
N GLN A 188 -25.16 -4.50 -0.61
CA GLN A 188 -23.91 -5.17 -0.94
C GLN A 188 -22.81 -4.73 0.01
N THR A 189 -22.16 -5.70 0.67
CA THR A 189 -20.89 -5.46 1.38
C THR A 189 -19.73 -5.62 0.40
N VAL A 190 -19.10 -4.51 0.05
CA VAL A 190 -17.92 -4.43 -0.80
C VAL A 190 -16.70 -4.66 0.09
N ARG A 191 -15.90 -5.69 -0.23
CA ARG A 191 -14.63 -5.97 0.42
C ARG A 191 -13.49 -5.46 -0.44
N ILE A 192 -12.68 -4.56 0.10
CA ILE A 192 -11.47 -4.03 -0.55
C ILE A 192 -10.27 -4.58 0.21
N ARG A 193 -9.37 -5.27 -0.49
CA ARG A 193 -8.12 -5.81 0.06
C ARG A 193 -6.95 -5.18 -0.69
N TYR A 194 -5.89 -4.86 0.03
CA TYR A 194 -4.62 -4.40 -0.53
C TYR A 194 -3.49 -5.32 -0.05
N GLY A 195 -2.69 -5.83 -0.99
CA GLY A 195 -1.63 -6.79 -0.68
C GLY A 195 -2.15 -8.05 0.02
N THR A 196 -1.33 -8.68 0.85
CA THR A 196 -1.66 -9.94 1.55
C THR A 196 -2.37 -9.74 2.89
N GLY A 197 -2.22 -8.58 3.53
CA GLY A 197 -2.68 -8.34 4.91
C GLY A 197 -3.86 -7.37 5.09
N ALA A 198 -3.90 -6.25 4.36
CA ALA A 198 -4.84 -5.18 4.65
C ALA A 198 -6.21 -5.42 3.98
N SER A 199 -7.30 -5.36 4.74
CA SER A 199 -8.65 -5.41 4.16
C SER A 199 -9.66 -4.57 4.92
N ALA A 200 -10.61 -3.98 4.19
CA ALA A 200 -11.71 -3.20 4.73
C ALA A 200 -13.00 -3.55 4.02
N ASN A 201 -14.13 -3.31 4.69
CA ASN A 201 -15.45 -3.55 4.16
C ASN A 201 -16.29 -2.28 4.18
N ARG A 202 -17.07 -2.03 3.13
CA ARG A 202 -18.08 -0.97 3.05
C ARG A 202 -19.38 -1.53 2.52
N THR A 203 -20.49 -1.23 3.17
CA THR A 203 -21.81 -1.67 2.71
C THR A 203 -22.50 -0.53 1.97
N VAL A 204 -22.95 -0.80 0.75
CA VAL A 204 -23.78 0.11 -0.06
C VAL A 204 -25.19 -0.47 -0.20
N ALA A 205 -26.18 0.41 -0.27
CA ALA A 205 -27.57 0.07 -0.58
C ALA A 205 -27.92 0.76 -1.89
N LEU A 206 -28.34 -0.01 -2.89
CA LEU A 206 -28.61 0.49 -4.24
C LEU A 206 -29.96 -0.01 -4.73
N ASP A 207 -30.70 0.88 -5.37
CA ASP A 207 -31.85 0.52 -6.19
C ASP A 207 -31.41 -0.25 -7.45
N GLY A 208 -32.36 -0.82 -8.19
CA GLY A 208 -32.07 -1.45 -9.48
C GLY A 208 -31.47 -0.46 -10.48
N GLY A 209 -30.41 -0.86 -11.18
CA GLY A 209 -29.70 -0.01 -12.14
C GLY A 209 -28.92 1.16 -11.54
N ALA A 210 -28.90 1.33 -10.21
CA ALA A 210 -28.16 2.41 -9.56
C ALA A 210 -26.69 2.04 -9.32
N GLU A 211 -25.84 3.06 -9.19
CA GLU A 211 -24.42 2.92 -8.87
C GLU A 211 -24.04 3.81 -7.68
N ALA A 212 -23.04 3.39 -6.90
CA ALA A 212 -22.42 4.21 -5.86
C ALA A 212 -20.93 3.90 -5.71
N GLU A 213 -20.21 4.88 -5.16
CA GLU A 213 -18.81 4.74 -4.80
C GLU A 213 -18.64 4.22 -3.37
N ALA A 214 -17.72 3.28 -3.21
CA ALA A 214 -17.26 2.78 -1.93
C ALA A 214 -15.77 3.11 -1.77
N SER A 215 -15.45 4.06 -0.88
CA SER A 215 -14.08 4.51 -0.63
C SER A 215 -13.52 4.00 0.70
N VAL A 216 -12.25 3.62 0.70
CA VAL A 216 -11.46 3.15 1.84
C VAL A 216 -10.07 3.77 1.78
N THR A 217 -9.56 4.19 2.92
CA THR A 217 -8.15 4.57 3.09
C THR A 217 -7.44 3.51 3.92
N PHE A 218 -6.36 2.96 3.38
CA PHE A 218 -5.38 2.14 4.09
C PHE A 218 -4.29 3.10 4.58
N ALA A 219 -4.33 3.42 5.87
CA ALA A 219 -3.35 4.32 6.45
C ALA A 219 -2.00 3.63 6.66
N ASP A 220 -0.93 4.41 6.61
CA ASP A 220 0.43 4.00 6.98
C ASP A 220 0.89 2.70 6.28
N VAL A 221 1.06 2.74 4.96
CA VAL A 221 1.43 1.55 4.18
C VAL A 221 2.86 1.11 4.51
N ARG A 222 2.99 -0.03 5.21
CA ARG A 222 4.27 -0.67 5.58
C ARG A 222 4.44 -2.02 4.87
N LEU A 223 4.62 -1.97 3.55
CA LEU A 223 4.92 -3.14 2.72
C LEU A 223 6.28 -2.95 2.06
N ASP A 224 6.94 -4.05 1.74
CA ASP A 224 8.13 -4.03 0.88
C ASP A 224 7.78 -3.38 -0.46
N GLY A 225 8.76 -2.76 -1.10
CA GLY A 225 8.67 -2.21 -2.45
C GLY A 225 8.25 -3.28 -3.46
N GLY A 226 7.40 -2.88 -4.40
CA GLY A 226 6.89 -3.77 -5.45
C GLY A 226 5.41 -3.60 -5.73
N ASP A 227 4.89 -4.50 -6.56
CA ASP A 227 3.54 -4.41 -7.10
C ASP A 227 2.54 -5.24 -6.30
N TYR A 228 1.49 -4.60 -5.79
CA TYR A 228 0.47 -5.25 -4.97
C TYR A 228 -0.92 -5.13 -5.57
N PRO A 229 -1.73 -6.21 -5.54
CA PRO A 229 -3.09 -6.15 -6.02
C PRO A 229 -4.01 -5.47 -4.99
N VAL A 230 -4.76 -4.48 -5.47
CA VAL A 230 -6.00 -4.03 -4.87
C VAL A 230 -7.13 -4.89 -5.41
N VAL A 231 -7.74 -5.71 -4.55
CA VAL A 231 -8.82 -6.62 -4.92
C VAL A 231 -10.12 -6.15 -4.30
N VAL A 232 -11.09 -5.83 -5.16
CA VAL A 232 -12.44 -5.43 -4.77
C VAL A 232 -13.39 -6.58 -5.07
N THR A 233 -14.11 -7.04 -4.05
CA THR A 233 -15.02 -8.19 -4.13
C THR A 233 -16.42 -7.80 -3.68
N THR A 234 -17.42 -8.10 -4.52
CA THR A 234 -18.84 -8.13 -4.17
C THR A 234 -19.31 -9.58 -3.99
N ALA A 235 -20.59 -9.81 -3.74
CA ALA A 235 -21.12 -11.18 -3.68
C ALA A 235 -21.03 -11.91 -5.03
N ASN A 236 -21.02 -11.15 -6.14
CA ASN A 236 -21.18 -11.72 -7.48
C ASN A 236 -19.93 -11.57 -8.36
N ARG A 237 -19.07 -10.57 -8.09
CA ARG A 237 -17.92 -10.26 -8.95
C ARG A 237 -16.71 -9.79 -8.13
N THR A 238 -15.54 -10.15 -8.64
CA THR A 238 -14.25 -9.63 -8.17
C THR A 238 -13.58 -8.87 -9.31
N ARG A 239 -12.96 -7.74 -8.99
CA ARG A 239 -12.11 -6.97 -9.90
C ARG A 239 -10.83 -6.60 -9.16
N GLU A 240 -9.74 -6.45 -9.91
CA GLU A 240 -8.44 -6.12 -9.33
C GLU A 240 -7.71 -5.06 -10.16
N ARG A 241 -6.81 -4.33 -9.49
CA ARG A 241 -5.89 -3.35 -10.05
C ARG A 241 -4.57 -3.43 -9.28
N THR A 242 -3.44 -3.21 -9.94
CA THR A 242 -2.14 -3.15 -9.29
C THR A 242 -1.83 -1.74 -8.80
N VAL A 243 -1.23 -1.63 -7.62
CA VAL A 243 -0.65 -0.42 -7.05
C VAL A 243 0.77 -0.74 -6.57
N SER A 244 1.75 0.04 -7.00
CA SER A 244 3.16 -0.13 -6.62
C SER A 244 3.47 0.55 -5.29
N VAL A 245 4.31 -0.07 -4.46
CA VAL A 245 4.89 0.56 -3.27
C VAL A 245 6.28 1.08 -3.63
N ILE A 246 6.50 2.36 -3.39
CA ILE A 246 7.83 2.99 -3.48
C ILE A 246 8.43 2.98 -2.09
N HIS A 247 9.45 2.13 -1.90
CA HIS A 247 10.12 1.98 -0.64
C HIS A 247 11.36 2.90 -0.55
N PRO A 248 11.64 3.55 0.59
CA PRO A 248 12.78 4.46 0.75
C PRO A 248 14.12 3.73 0.81
N SER A 249 14.16 2.54 1.43
CA SER A 249 15.35 1.67 1.39
C SER A 249 15.65 1.23 -0.05
N PRO A 250 16.89 1.36 -0.53
CA PRO A 250 17.30 0.85 -1.85
C PRO A 250 17.19 -0.68 -1.99
N TYR A 251 17.09 -1.42 -0.87
CA TYR A 251 16.81 -2.85 -0.86
C TYR A 251 15.34 -3.18 -1.17
N GLY A 252 14.47 -2.18 -1.18
CA GLY A 252 13.03 -2.39 -1.32
C GLY A 252 12.38 -2.99 -0.08
N LYS A 253 13.07 -3.15 1.04
CA LYS A 253 12.53 -3.69 2.30
C LYS A 253 13.26 -3.12 3.50
N THR A 254 12.68 -3.28 4.68
CA THR A 254 13.28 -2.86 5.96
C THR A 254 14.06 -3.99 6.63
N THR A 255 13.59 -5.23 6.53
CA THR A 255 14.27 -6.39 7.13
C THR A 255 15.23 -7.01 6.13
N LEU A 256 16.53 -6.95 6.44
CA LEU A 256 17.62 -7.49 5.64
C LEU A 256 18.08 -8.84 6.20
N ASP A 257 18.18 -9.82 5.33
CA ASP A 257 18.70 -11.14 5.63
C ASP A 257 20.24 -11.06 5.75
N LEU A 258 20.76 -11.32 6.95
CA LEU A 258 22.18 -11.23 7.27
C LEU A 258 22.78 -12.63 7.45
N TYR A 259 23.69 -13.00 6.55
CA TYR A 259 24.54 -14.16 6.74
C TYR A 259 25.86 -13.74 7.41
N VAL A 260 26.27 -14.49 8.44
CA VAL A 260 27.50 -14.22 9.19
C VAL A 260 28.45 -15.39 8.97
N ASP A 261 29.54 -15.13 8.24
CA ASP A 261 30.62 -16.06 7.95
C ASP A 261 31.74 -15.87 8.99
N ASP A 262 31.56 -16.50 10.16
CA ASP A 262 32.46 -16.44 11.30
C ASP A 262 33.38 -17.67 11.44
N GLU A 263 33.49 -18.49 10.40
CA GLU A 263 34.32 -19.73 10.42
C GLU A 263 35.80 -19.46 10.71
N ALA A 264 36.31 -18.31 10.27
CA ALA A 264 37.71 -17.90 10.48
C ALA A 264 37.96 -17.27 11.86
N VAL A 265 36.93 -17.11 12.69
CA VAL A 265 37.05 -16.47 14.00
C VAL A 265 37.23 -17.51 15.10
N ASP A 266 38.36 -17.44 15.81
CA ASP A 266 38.68 -18.37 16.90
C ASP A 266 37.84 -18.15 18.19
N ARG A 267 36.84 -17.25 18.16
CA ARG A 267 36.01 -16.87 19.30
C ARG A 267 34.57 -16.60 18.90
N ASN A 268 33.64 -16.71 19.84
CA ASN A 268 32.24 -16.37 19.59
C ASN A 268 32.08 -14.84 19.46
N VAL A 269 31.55 -14.40 18.32
CA VAL A 269 31.29 -13.00 17.96
C VAL A 269 29.81 -12.66 17.91
N SER A 270 28.91 -13.59 18.24
CA SER A 270 27.45 -13.40 18.09
C SER A 270 26.94 -12.17 18.84
N ASP A 271 27.45 -11.92 20.05
CA ASP A 271 27.04 -10.76 20.84
C ASP A 271 27.57 -9.43 20.28
N VAL A 272 28.76 -9.46 19.67
CA VAL A 272 29.37 -8.30 19.00
C VAL A 272 28.59 -7.95 17.74
N VAL A 273 28.25 -8.95 16.92
CA VAL A 273 27.44 -8.77 15.72
C VAL A 273 26.06 -8.23 16.07
N ALA A 274 25.40 -8.82 17.09
CA ALA A 274 24.08 -8.35 17.54
C ALA A 274 24.11 -6.92 18.11
N ALA A 275 25.18 -6.54 18.80
CA ALA A 275 25.37 -5.16 19.28
C ALA A 275 25.48 -4.17 18.10
N ALA A 276 26.25 -4.54 17.08
CA ALA A 276 26.49 -3.72 15.89
C ALA A 276 25.24 -3.60 14.98
N THR A 277 24.54 -4.70 14.67
CA THR A 277 23.28 -4.62 13.91
C THR A 277 22.22 -3.85 14.69
N GLY A 278 22.16 -4.07 16.01
CA GLY A 278 21.26 -3.35 16.90
C GLY A 278 21.53 -1.84 16.94
N TYR A 279 22.77 -1.37 16.67
CA TYR A 279 23.06 0.05 16.56
C TYR A 279 22.26 0.68 15.41
N TRP A 280 22.29 0.05 14.25
CA TRP A 280 21.54 0.52 13.07
C TRP A 280 20.04 0.40 13.31
N GLU A 281 19.53 -0.72 13.82
CA GLU A 281 18.11 -0.92 14.16
C GLU A 281 17.51 0.14 15.10
N ARG A 282 18.34 0.81 15.90
CA ARG A 282 17.90 1.89 16.80
C ARG A 282 18.13 3.30 16.26
N SER A 283 18.98 3.44 15.24
CA SER A 283 19.51 4.73 14.76
C SER A 283 19.24 4.99 13.28
N ASP A 284 18.69 4.00 12.59
CA ASP A 284 18.44 3.93 11.16
C ASP A 284 17.73 5.15 10.57
N GLU A 285 16.53 5.51 11.05
CA GLU A 285 15.75 6.61 10.50
C GLU A 285 16.48 7.95 10.65
N ARG A 286 17.33 8.09 11.68
CA ARG A 286 18.12 9.31 11.90
C ARG A 286 19.21 9.50 10.85
N TYR A 287 19.89 8.42 10.47
CA TYR A 287 21.09 8.48 9.63
C TYR A 287 20.83 8.04 8.18
N LEU A 288 19.99 7.02 7.99
CA LEU A 288 19.65 6.43 6.68
C LEU A 288 18.37 7.03 6.08
N GLY A 289 17.50 7.61 6.91
CA GLY A 289 16.19 8.13 6.48
C GLY A 289 15.12 7.06 6.27
N TYR A 290 15.39 5.81 6.64
CA TYR A 290 14.46 4.68 6.63
C TYR A 290 14.83 3.68 7.74
N PRO A 291 13.86 2.90 8.25
CA PRO A 291 14.14 1.88 9.24
C PRO A 291 14.81 0.64 8.62
N VAL A 292 15.67 -0.03 9.38
CA VAL A 292 16.34 -1.28 9.01
C VAL A 292 16.32 -2.27 10.17
N GLU A 293 16.07 -3.54 9.86
CA GLU A 293 16.23 -4.66 10.78
C GLU A 293 17.10 -5.74 10.15
N TYR A 294 17.87 -6.48 10.96
CA TYR A 294 18.68 -7.59 10.45
C TYR A 294 18.17 -8.93 10.96
N GLU A 295 17.81 -9.84 10.06
CA GLU A 295 17.42 -11.21 10.38
C GLU A 295 18.56 -12.18 10.03
N ARG A 296 19.06 -12.94 11.01
CA ARG A 296 20.17 -13.86 10.76
C ARG A 296 19.69 -15.08 9.96
N VAL A 297 20.30 -15.31 8.79
CA VAL A 297 20.04 -16.50 7.96
C VAL A 297 21.18 -17.51 8.06
N GLY A 298 20.88 -18.78 7.76
CA GLY A 298 21.82 -19.89 7.88
C GLY A 298 22.56 -20.24 6.58
N ASP A 299 22.20 -19.63 5.45
CA ASP A 299 22.78 -19.88 4.13
C ASP A 299 23.08 -18.53 3.45
N GLU A 300 24.28 -18.41 2.88
CA GLU A 300 24.71 -17.21 2.15
C GLU A 300 23.81 -16.90 0.95
N ALA A 301 23.20 -17.92 0.34
CA ALA A 301 22.33 -17.76 -0.83
C ALA A 301 21.00 -17.05 -0.53
N ASP A 302 20.59 -17.01 0.73
CA ASP A 302 19.37 -16.34 1.19
C ASP A 302 19.64 -14.90 1.69
N ALA A 303 20.90 -14.46 1.70
CA ALA A 303 21.31 -13.21 2.33
C ALA A 303 21.17 -11.98 1.42
N ASP A 304 20.76 -10.85 1.99
CA ASP A 304 20.94 -9.53 1.41
C ASP A 304 22.34 -8.97 1.69
N VAL A 305 22.86 -9.29 2.88
CA VAL A 305 24.15 -8.83 3.39
C VAL A 305 24.95 -10.01 3.92
N VAL A 306 26.22 -10.08 3.56
CA VAL A 306 27.19 -11.04 4.09
C VAL A 306 28.18 -10.27 4.95
N LEU A 307 28.21 -10.60 6.24
CA LEU A 307 29.28 -10.19 7.15
C LEU A 307 30.32 -11.31 7.22
N ARG A 308 31.49 -11.07 6.64
CA ARG A 308 32.60 -12.03 6.59
C ARG A 308 33.72 -11.60 7.53
N PHE A 309 34.33 -12.58 8.18
CA PHE A 309 35.55 -12.35 8.94
C PHE A 309 36.76 -12.91 8.19
N ASP A 310 37.63 -12.03 7.70
CA ASP A 310 38.87 -12.41 7.01
C ASP A 310 39.91 -11.29 7.13
N GLN A 311 41.19 -11.60 6.92
CA GLN A 311 42.25 -10.61 6.96
C GLN A 311 42.07 -9.57 5.84
N VAL A 312 41.97 -8.30 6.22
CA VAL A 312 41.83 -7.19 5.27
C VAL A 312 43.21 -6.61 4.96
N GLU A 313 43.78 -7.01 3.83
CA GLU A 313 45.08 -6.48 3.38
C GLU A 313 44.96 -5.19 2.56
N ARG A 314 43.80 -4.97 1.94
CA ARG A 314 43.52 -3.83 1.07
C ARG A 314 42.03 -3.52 1.08
N CYS A 315 41.69 -2.24 1.10
CA CYS A 315 40.34 -1.76 0.85
C CYS A 315 40.40 -0.48 0.01
N GLY A 316 39.58 -0.39 -1.04
CA GLY A 316 39.54 0.77 -1.92
C GLY A 316 40.81 0.99 -2.75
N VAL A 317 41.10 2.27 -3.06
CA VAL A 317 42.18 2.70 -3.97
C VAL A 317 43.40 3.30 -3.25
N GLU A 318 43.34 3.44 -1.93
CA GLU A 318 44.44 4.01 -1.15
C GLU A 318 45.47 2.94 -0.84
N GLU A 319 46.55 2.88 -1.62
CA GLU A 319 47.70 2.03 -1.36
C GLU A 319 48.81 2.83 -0.69
N THR A 320 48.88 2.78 0.65
CA THR A 320 50.16 3.03 1.34
C THR A 320 50.62 1.75 2.02
N ASN A 321 51.94 1.50 2.02
CA ASN A 321 52.53 0.31 2.65
C ASN A 321 52.45 0.32 4.19
N GLU A 322 51.85 1.35 4.79
CA GLU A 322 51.81 1.58 6.25
C GLU A 322 50.38 1.64 6.81
N THR A 323 49.35 1.55 5.96
CA THR A 323 47.94 1.60 6.39
C THR A 323 47.50 0.24 6.97
N ARG A 324 46.91 0.27 8.18
CA ARG A 324 46.20 -0.88 8.76
C ARG A 324 44.73 -0.76 8.38
N TYR A 325 44.13 -1.87 7.92
CA TYR A 325 42.70 -1.95 7.65
C TYR A 325 42.05 -2.84 8.71
N PHE A 326 40.94 -2.38 9.29
CA PHE A 326 40.12 -3.18 10.20
C PHE A 326 38.93 -3.82 9.49
N GLY A 327 38.42 -3.18 8.43
CA GLY A 327 37.32 -3.68 7.63
C GLY A 327 37.36 -3.20 6.18
N CYS A 328 36.43 -3.74 5.38
CA CYS A 328 36.13 -3.29 4.04
C CYS A 328 34.74 -3.73 3.60
N ALA A 329 33.97 -2.84 2.99
CA ALA A 329 32.62 -3.14 2.52
C ALA A 329 32.35 -2.67 1.08
N ASP A 330 31.36 -3.32 0.46
CA ASP A 330 30.69 -2.77 -0.71
C ASP A 330 29.95 -1.47 -0.32
N LEU A 331 30.19 -0.41 -1.08
CA LEU A 331 29.40 0.83 -0.98
C LEU A 331 28.12 0.71 -1.81
N LEU A 332 26.97 0.90 -1.17
CA LEU A 332 25.68 1.09 -1.84
C LEU A 332 25.62 2.49 -2.45
N VAL A 333 25.27 2.58 -3.74
CA VAL A 333 25.20 3.88 -4.45
C VAL A 333 23.80 4.09 -5.03
N ASP A 334 23.40 3.23 -5.98
CA ASP A 334 22.09 3.31 -6.62
C ASP A 334 21.19 2.13 -6.22
N GLU A 335 21.65 0.90 -6.51
CA GLU A 335 20.94 -0.34 -6.20
C GLU A 335 21.91 -1.34 -5.56
N PRO A 336 21.45 -2.15 -4.58
CA PRO A 336 22.31 -3.13 -3.92
C PRO A 336 22.71 -4.26 -4.87
N ARG A 337 23.97 -4.70 -4.75
CA ARG A 337 24.47 -5.88 -5.43
C ARG A 337 24.33 -7.08 -4.49
N THR A 338 23.13 -7.62 -4.36
CA THR A 338 22.82 -8.67 -3.38
C THR A 338 23.53 -10.01 -3.69
N PRO A 339 24.26 -10.61 -2.72
CA PRO A 339 24.52 -10.08 -1.38
C PRO A 339 25.61 -8.99 -1.39
N MET A 340 25.34 -7.90 -0.69
CA MET A 340 26.37 -6.90 -0.37
C MET A 340 27.32 -7.48 0.67
N THR A 341 28.62 -7.23 0.55
CA THR A 341 29.62 -7.81 1.47
C THR A 341 30.25 -6.76 2.37
N ALA A 342 30.33 -7.05 3.67
CA ALA A 342 31.16 -6.37 4.66
C ALA A 342 32.18 -7.38 5.21
N THR A 343 33.47 -7.05 5.17
CA THR A 343 34.56 -7.89 5.67
C THR A 343 35.23 -7.22 6.86
N VAL A 344 35.48 -7.97 7.94
CA VAL A 344 36.10 -7.47 9.18
C VAL A 344 37.28 -8.35 9.58
N ASP A 345 38.41 -7.75 9.96
CA ASP A 345 39.60 -8.48 10.39
C ASP A 345 39.34 -9.20 11.72
N PRO A 346 39.46 -10.54 11.80
CA PRO A 346 39.11 -11.30 13.00
C PRO A 346 40.08 -11.07 14.18
N ARG A 347 41.24 -10.45 13.95
CA ARG A 347 42.32 -10.32 14.93
C ARG A 347 42.21 -9.06 15.80
N ILE A 348 41.29 -8.15 15.49
CA ILE A 348 41.00 -6.94 16.30
C ILE A 348 40.25 -7.31 17.59
N SER A 349 40.16 -6.40 18.57
CA SER A 349 39.39 -6.62 19.80
C SER A 349 37.87 -6.62 19.53
N ASP A 350 37.04 -7.11 20.45
CA ASP A 350 35.57 -7.06 20.29
C ASP A 350 35.03 -5.62 20.32
N ALA A 351 35.71 -4.70 21.00
CA ALA A 351 35.37 -3.28 20.98
C ALA A 351 35.58 -2.68 19.59
N GLU A 352 36.77 -2.90 19.01
CA GLU A 352 37.09 -2.43 17.66
C GLU A 352 36.24 -3.14 16.61
N MET A 353 35.98 -4.44 16.78
CA MET A 353 35.12 -5.23 15.90
C MET A 353 33.69 -4.70 15.88
N ASN A 354 33.13 -4.34 17.04
CA ASN A 354 31.81 -3.71 17.09
C ASN A 354 31.79 -2.40 16.30
N ALA A 355 32.76 -1.51 16.52
CA ALA A 355 32.84 -0.24 15.80
C ALA A 355 33.04 -0.45 14.28
N THR A 356 33.89 -1.40 13.90
CA THR A 356 34.17 -1.74 12.50
C THR A 356 32.93 -2.32 11.82
N ILE A 357 32.22 -3.27 12.44
CA ILE A 357 30.97 -3.82 11.86
C ILE A 357 29.94 -2.69 11.65
N ILE A 358 29.79 -1.77 12.62
CA ILE A 358 28.88 -0.63 12.47
C ILE A 358 29.29 0.22 11.26
N HIS A 359 30.57 0.56 11.12
CA HIS A 359 31.11 1.32 10.00
C HIS A 359 30.86 0.64 8.65
N GLU A 360 31.25 -0.63 8.53
CA GLU A 360 31.12 -1.38 7.28
C GLU A 360 29.66 -1.59 6.88
N LEU A 361 28.76 -1.80 7.84
CA LEU A 361 27.32 -1.82 7.57
C LEU A 361 26.80 -0.45 7.13
N GLY A 362 27.39 0.66 7.59
CA GLY A 362 27.09 2.01 7.08
C GLY A 362 27.33 2.12 5.57
N HIS A 363 28.45 1.61 5.07
CA HIS A 363 28.72 1.56 3.62
C HIS A 363 27.72 0.70 2.85
N VAL A 364 27.36 -0.47 3.42
CA VAL A 364 26.32 -1.34 2.83
C VAL A 364 24.96 -0.63 2.77
N GLN A 365 24.71 0.37 3.63
CA GLN A 365 23.52 1.22 3.60
C GLN A 365 23.68 2.52 2.79
N GLY A 366 24.86 2.77 2.26
CA GLY A 366 25.16 3.85 1.32
C GLY A 366 25.78 5.09 1.95
N LEU A 367 26.23 5.01 3.21
CA LEU A 367 26.98 6.08 3.84
C LEU A 367 28.44 6.09 3.37
N GLU A 368 28.97 7.26 3.06
CA GLU A 368 30.39 7.47 2.77
C GLU A 368 31.16 7.91 4.03
N HIS A 369 32.48 7.95 3.92
CA HIS A 369 33.30 8.42 5.03
C HIS A 369 33.00 9.87 5.43
N GLY A 370 32.92 10.12 6.73
CA GLY A 370 32.67 11.43 7.33
C GLY A 370 31.22 11.87 7.33
N GLU A 371 30.30 11.06 6.79
CA GLU A 371 28.86 11.27 6.97
C GLU A 371 28.43 10.93 8.40
N GLU A 372 27.28 11.45 8.82
CA GLU A 372 26.74 11.15 10.14
C GLU A 372 26.35 9.67 10.26
N PRO A 373 26.73 8.93 11.31
CA PRO A 373 27.47 9.37 12.52
C PRO A 373 28.98 9.56 12.28
N ALA A 374 29.47 10.82 12.32
CA ALA A 374 30.78 11.19 11.77
C ALA A 374 31.97 10.49 12.43
N GLY A 375 31.89 10.22 13.75
CA GLY A 375 32.93 9.44 14.45
C GLY A 375 33.02 8.01 13.92
N LEU A 376 31.88 7.30 13.89
CA LEU A 376 31.83 5.91 13.42
C LEU A 376 32.08 5.78 11.92
N MET A 377 31.63 6.73 11.10
CA MET A 377 31.90 6.74 9.66
C MET A 377 33.21 7.45 9.29
N SER A 378 34.06 7.79 10.26
CA SER A 378 35.39 8.35 9.98
C SER A 378 36.22 7.35 9.16
N ALA A 379 36.92 7.83 8.12
CA ALA A 379 37.85 7.01 7.34
C ALA A 379 39.02 6.46 8.17
N THR A 380 39.29 7.08 9.32
CA THR A 380 40.34 6.69 10.25
C THR A 380 39.73 6.37 11.60
N SER A 381 39.88 5.14 12.06
CA SER A 381 39.56 4.74 13.43
C SER A 381 40.64 5.24 14.39
N THR A 382 40.25 6.04 15.38
CA THR A 382 41.10 6.56 16.46
C THR A 382 40.38 6.45 17.79
N LEU A 383 41.07 6.61 18.92
CA LEU A 383 40.39 6.60 20.22
C LEU A 383 39.24 7.62 20.31
N ALA A 384 39.36 8.76 19.63
CA ALA A 384 38.32 9.77 19.68
C ALA A 384 37.12 9.50 18.77
N THR A 385 37.22 8.56 17.82
CA THR A 385 36.07 8.16 16.99
C THR A 385 35.14 7.17 17.70
N HIS A 386 35.56 6.60 18.83
CA HIS A 386 34.75 5.68 19.62
C HIS A 386 34.03 6.39 20.77
N GLN A 387 32.77 6.02 21.00
CA GLN A 387 31.96 6.60 22.07
C GLN A 387 31.07 5.52 22.72
N PRO A 388 31.33 5.11 23.98
CA PRO A 388 32.50 5.44 24.79
C PRO A 388 33.76 4.65 24.36
N VAL A 389 34.94 5.17 24.72
CA VAL A 389 36.21 4.44 24.67
C VAL A 389 36.26 3.44 25.82
N LYS A 390 36.22 2.15 25.49
CA LYS A 390 36.47 1.05 26.41
C LYS A 390 37.97 0.89 26.73
N VAL A 391 38.31 0.93 28.01
CA VAL A 391 39.68 0.88 28.54
C VAL A 391 39.86 -0.36 29.40
N HIS A 392 40.87 -1.19 29.11
CA HIS A 392 41.26 -2.29 30.00
C HIS A 392 42.46 -1.86 30.83
N LEU A 393 42.30 -1.77 32.15
CA LEU A 393 43.37 -1.45 33.08
C LEU A 393 43.83 -2.71 33.82
N ARG A 394 45.14 -2.99 33.79
CA ARG A 394 45.74 -4.16 34.46
C ARG A 394 47.11 -3.86 35.07
N ALA A 395 47.54 -4.69 36.00
CA ALA A 395 48.91 -4.76 36.49
C ALA A 395 49.58 -6.06 36.04
N ASP A 396 50.91 -6.14 36.04
CA ASP A 396 51.63 -7.36 35.62
C ASP A 396 51.39 -8.58 36.53
N ASP A 397 50.96 -8.38 37.77
CA ASP A 397 50.61 -9.45 38.71
C ASP A 397 49.08 -9.66 38.88
N GLY A 398 48.25 -8.91 38.15
CA GLY A 398 46.80 -9.07 38.16
C GLY A 398 46.03 -7.74 38.13
N ALA A 399 45.19 -7.52 39.13
CA ALA A 399 44.35 -6.32 39.22
C ALA A 399 45.14 -5.14 39.79
N VAL A 400 44.88 -3.95 39.27
CA VAL A 400 45.50 -2.71 39.71
C VAL A 400 44.98 -2.31 41.10
N THR A 401 45.78 -1.55 41.85
CA THR A 401 45.37 -0.98 43.14
C THR A 401 44.36 0.16 42.93
N GLY A 402 43.46 0.38 43.89
CA GLY A 402 42.49 1.48 43.81
C GLY A 402 43.10 2.87 43.54
N PRO A 403 44.22 3.25 44.18
CA PRO A 403 44.87 4.53 43.89
C PRO A 403 45.31 4.70 42.44
N VAL A 404 45.91 3.68 41.82
CA VAL A 404 46.34 3.76 40.41
C VAL A 404 45.12 3.80 39.48
N GLU A 405 44.06 3.05 39.79
CA GLU A 405 42.79 3.12 39.05
C GLU A 405 42.17 4.52 39.12
N ASP A 406 42.17 5.16 40.30
CA ASP A 406 41.68 6.53 40.50
C ASP A 406 42.49 7.55 39.66
N GLU A 407 43.81 7.40 39.59
CA GLU A 407 44.70 8.26 38.79
C GLU A 407 44.47 8.10 37.29
N VAL A 408 44.31 6.86 36.81
CA VAL A 408 43.95 6.60 35.39
C VAL A 408 42.58 7.19 35.07
N ALA A 409 41.60 7.03 35.96
CA ALA A 409 40.27 7.60 35.80
C ALA A 409 40.32 9.14 35.76
N ALA A 410 41.09 9.78 36.63
CA ALA A 410 41.27 11.23 36.64
C ALA A 410 41.85 11.74 35.30
N ALA A 411 42.80 11.01 34.71
CA ALA A 411 43.36 11.35 33.41
C ALA A 411 42.32 11.26 32.28
N LEU A 412 41.48 10.24 32.29
CA LEU A 412 40.44 10.06 31.28
C LEU A 412 39.29 11.08 31.46
N ASP A 413 38.94 11.41 32.71
CA ASP A 413 37.97 12.45 33.05
C ASP A 413 38.44 13.85 32.61
N TYR A 414 39.75 14.11 32.63
CA TYR A 414 40.31 15.34 32.05
C TYR A 414 39.90 15.48 30.58
N PHE A 415 40.06 14.42 29.77
CA PHE A 415 39.65 14.44 28.36
C PHE A 415 38.14 14.49 28.19
N ALA A 416 37.38 13.78 29.03
CA ALA A 416 35.91 13.78 28.99
C ALA A 416 35.31 15.16 29.31
N ALA A 417 36.01 15.98 30.09
CA ALA A 417 35.61 17.35 30.40
C ALA A 417 35.96 18.37 29.31
N ARG A 418 36.70 17.97 28.26
CA ARG A 418 37.13 18.88 27.18
C ARG A 418 36.15 18.89 26.01
N GLU A 419 36.01 20.05 25.39
CA GLU A 419 35.20 20.24 24.17
C GLU A 419 36.04 20.14 22.88
N ASP A 420 37.37 20.15 22.99
CA ASP A 420 38.33 20.15 21.89
C ASP A 420 39.05 18.79 21.72
N VAL A 421 38.37 17.69 22.05
CA VAL A 421 38.83 16.34 21.67
C VAL A 421 38.54 16.13 20.18
N ALA A 422 39.58 15.81 19.42
CA ALA A 422 39.54 15.70 17.97
C ALA A 422 38.54 14.62 17.52
N GLY A 423 37.67 14.89 16.54
CA GLY A 423 36.86 13.84 15.90
C GLY A 423 35.70 13.24 16.73
N SER A 424 35.27 13.88 17.82
CA SER A 424 34.14 13.41 18.65
C SER A 424 33.10 14.50 18.92
N ASP A 425 31.83 14.10 19.08
CA ASP A 425 30.78 14.88 19.76
C ASP A 425 30.89 14.73 21.29
N GLY A 426 32.12 14.82 21.82
CA GLY A 426 32.45 14.67 23.25
C GLY A 426 33.09 13.31 23.59
N PHE A 427 34.21 13.34 24.29
CA PHE A 427 34.91 12.13 24.74
C PHE A 427 34.17 11.49 25.93
N ALA A 428 33.94 10.19 25.84
CA ALA A 428 33.40 9.39 26.93
C ALA A 428 34.20 8.09 27.03
N TRP A 429 34.30 7.52 28.23
CA TRP A 429 35.11 6.34 28.46
C TRP A 429 34.47 5.44 29.51
N GLU A 430 34.82 4.16 29.49
CA GLU A 430 34.44 3.19 30.53
C GLU A 430 35.54 2.13 30.72
N PHE A 431 35.70 1.62 31.94
CA PHE A 431 36.55 0.46 32.19
C PHE A 431 35.85 -0.84 31.78
N VAL A 432 36.64 -1.79 31.28
CA VAL A 432 36.22 -3.16 30.95
C VAL A 432 37.21 -4.17 31.51
N ASP A 433 36.76 -5.42 31.65
CA ASP A 433 37.47 -6.45 32.41
C ASP A 433 38.54 -7.20 31.59
N SER A 434 38.67 -6.92 30.29
CA SER A 434 39.63 -7.61 29.44
C SER A 434 40.10 -6.79 28.25
N ALA A 435 41.33 -7.09 27.78
CA ALA A 435 41.88 -6.53 26.56
C ALA A 435 40.99 -6.82 25.34
N ARG A 436 40.26 -7.94 25.37
CA ARG A 436 39.30 -8.31 24.33
C ARG A 436 38.17 -7.29 24.20
N GLU A 437 37.72 -6.72 25.29
CA GLU A 437 36.57 -5.80 25.32
C GLU A 437 36.99 -4.33 25.22
N ALA A 438 38.28 -4.04 25.05
CA ALA A 438 38.83 -2.68 25.09
C ALA A 438 39.32 -2.20 23.72
N HIS A 439 39.23 -0.89 23.49
CA HIS A 439 39.93 -0.23 22.38
C HIS A 439 41.41 0.01 22.73
N VAL A 440 41.68 0.35 24.00
CA VAL A 440 43.03 0.59 24.53
C VAL A 440 43.26 -0.15 25.83
N GLN A 441 44.47 -0.67 26.01
CA GLN A 441 44.92 -1.21 27.27
C GLN A 441 45.86 -0.23 27.97
N ILE A 442 45.80 -0.21 29.29
CA ILE A 442 46.77 0.47 30.15
C ILE A 442 47.33 -0.60 31.10
N THR A 443 48.63 -0.82 31.05
CA THR A 443 49.32 -1.78 31.94
C THR A 443 50.23 -1.03 32.89
N TYR A 444 49.99 -1.19 34.19
CA TYR A 444 50.86 -0.69 35.25
C TYR A 444 51.87 -1.74 35.67
N ASP A 445 53.15 -1.46 35.42
CA ASP A 445 54.27 -2.37 35.62
C ASP A 445 55.24 -1.82 36.67
N GLU A 446 55.18 -2.37 37.88
CA GLU A 446 56.11 -1.98 38.95
C GLU A 446 57.54 -2.48 38.71
N ALA A 447 57.73 -3.48 37.85
CA ALA A 447 59.03 -4.07 37.57
C ALA A 447 59.75 -3.40 36.39
N GLY A 448 59.02 -2.99 35.37
CA GLY A 448 59.54 -2.38 34.14
C GLY A 448 60.25 -3.36 33.21
N ASP A 449 61.17 -2.84 32.38
CA ASP A 449 62.00 -3.51 31.36
C ASP A 449 61.40 -3.66 29.94
N VAL A 450 60.14 -3.27 29.67
CA VAL A 450 59.57 -3.29 28.30
C VAL A 450 59.86 -1.98 27.57
N CYS A 451 59.57 -0.86 28.21
CA CYS A 451 59.79 0.48 27.67
C CYS A 451 61.16 1.05 28.05
N PHE A 452 61.55 0.89 29.30
CA PHE A 452 62.75 1.51 29.86
C PHE A 452 63.62 0.47 30.56
N SER A 453 64.93 0.52 30.29
CA SER A 453 65.91 -0.38 30.91
C SER A 453 66.49 0.15 32.22
N ASP A 454 66.27 1.44 32.51
CA ASP A 454 66.69 2.14 33.73
C ASP A 454 65.86 3.44 33.85
N GLY A 455 65.11 3.59 34.95
CA GLY A 455 64.32 4.78 35.23
C GLY A 455 62.92 4.73 34.61
N GLY A 456 61.90 4.85 35.47
CA GLY A 456 60.50 4.73 35.09
C GLY A 456 59.95 5.81 34.15
N GLY A 457 58.86 5.48 33.49
CA GLY A 457 58.22 6.31 32.48
C GLY A 457 56.97 5.67 31.90
N SER A 458 56.48 6.24 30.79
CA SER A 458 55.41 5.63 30.00
C SER A 458 55.78 5.51 28.52
N CYS A 459 55.30 4.45 27.88
CA CYS A 459 55.39 4.30 26.42
C CYS A 459 54.20 3.51 25.86
N SER A 460 53.94 3.66 24.57
CA SER A 460 52.90 2.91 23.86
C SER A 460 53.53 1.73 23.10
N VAL A 461 53.00 0.53 23.32
CA VAL A 461 53.37 -0.70 22.60
C VAL A 461 52.14 -1.33 21.93
N ALA A 462 52.36 -2.36 21.11
CA ALA A 462 51.26 -3.13 20.55
C ALA A 462 50.54 -3.92 21.65
N GLY A 463 49.21 -3.84 21.68
CA GLY A 463 48.35 -4.60 22.57
C GLY A 463 48.19 -6.07 22.15
N GLU A 464 47.21 -6.73 22.78
CA GLU A 464 46.96 -8.16 22.57
C GLU A 464 46.29 -8.46 21.22
N TYR A 465 45.54 -7.49 20.70
CA TYR A 465 44.79 -7.59 19.45
C TYR A 465 45.39 -6.71 18.35
N TYR A 466 45.15 -7.08 17.09
CA TYR A 466 45.63 -6.32 15.94
C TYR A 466 45.10 -4.88 15.99
N GLY A 467 46.01 -3.90 15.87
CA GLY A 467 45.67 -2.49 15.93
C GLY A 467 45.49 -1.91 17.34
N GLN A 468 45.32 -2.74 18.37
CA GLN A 468 45.16 -2.29 19.75
C GLN A 468 46.46 -1.70 20.31
N GLU A 469 46.35 -0.62 21.07
CA GLU A 469 47.46 0.00 21.80
C GLU A 469 47.47 -0.43 23.27
N ASP A 470 48.67 -0.61 23.83
CA ASP A 470 48.91 -0.85 25.25
C ASP A 470 49.84 0.25 25.79
N VAL A 471 49.29 1.16 26.59
CA VAL A 471 50.06 2.19 27.29
C VAL A 471 50.68 1.56 28.52
N ARG A 472 52.00 1.38 28.50
CA ARG A 472 52.78 0.85 29.61
C ARG A 472 53.20 1.97 30.54
N LEU A 473 52.97 1.77 31.83
CA LEU A 473 53.36 2.66 32.92
C LEU A 473 54.38 1.91 33.78
N GLU A 474 55.68 2.17 33.58
CA GLU A 474 56.77 1.38 34.19
C GLU A 474 57.47 2.12 35.31
N GLU A 475 57.68 1.46 36.46
CA GLU A 475 58.41 1.97 37.62
C GLU A 475 57.96 3.40 38.04
N LEU A 476 56.64 3.67 37.97
CA LEU A 476 56.05 4.97 38.29
C LEU A 476 55.51 5.01 39.71
N ASP A 477 55.77 6.11 40.41
CA ASP A 477 55.06 6.44 41.65
C ASP A 477 53.58 6.75 41.32
N GLU A 478 52.66 6.37 42.21
CA GLU A 478 51.21 6.54 42.01
C GLU A 478 50.85 7.99 41.66
N GLU A 479 51.52 8.98 42.29
CA GLU A 479 51.19 10.41 42.15
C GLU A 479 51.48 11.00 40.76
N VAL A 480 52.16 10.28 39.86
CA VAL A 480 52.43 10.74 38.50
C VAL A 480 51.71 9.92 37.42
N VAL A 481 50.95 8.89 37.82
CA VAL A 481 50.24 7.99 36.90
C VAL A 481 49.29 8.77 35.99
N ALA A 482 48.47 9.66 36.55
CA ALA A 482 47.50 10.42 35.76
C ALA A 482 48.20 11.20 34.65
N TRP A 483 49.27 11.92 34.97
CA TRP A 483 50.05 12.68 33.99
C TRP A 483 50.61 11.81 32.88
N HIS A 484 51.13 10.62 33.22
CA HIS A 484 51.71 9.71 32.24
C HIS A 484 50.65 9.12 31.29
N VAL A 485 49.44 8.83 31.80
CA VAL A 485 48.29 8.45 30.96
C VAL A 485 47.90 9.62 30.06
N GLY A 486 47.74 10.81 30.63
CA GLY A 486 47.39 12.03 29.91
C GLY A 486 48.37 12.35 28.77
N ALA A 487 49.67 12.31 29.06
CA ALA A 487 50.73 12.58 28.08
C ALA A 487 50.77 11.54 26.95
N SER A 488 50.40 10.28 27.25
CA SER A 488 50.37 9.21 26.26
C SER A 488 49.16 9.33 25.32
N LEU A 489 48.01 9.75 25.85
CA LEU A 489 46.75 9.83 25.07
C LEU A 489 46.56 11.19 24.37
N ALA A 490 47.14 12.27 24.88
CA ALA A 490 46.94 13.62 24.33
C ALA A 490 47.27 13.74 22.83
N PRO A 491 48.34 13.13 22.29
CA PRO A 491 48.63 13.20 20.85
C PRO A 491 47.60 12.52 19.96
N VAL A 492 46.79 11.61 20.51
CA VAL A 492 45.77 10.85 19.77
C VAL A 492 44.39 11.49 19.94
N LEU A 493 44.14 12.10 21.10
CA LEU A 493 42.85 12.71 21.44
C LEU A 493 42.77 14.20 21.09
N LEU A 494 43.89 14.91 20.97
CA LEU A 494 43.89 16.37 20.84
C LEU A 494 44.61 16.83 19.56
N GLU A 495 44.07 17.86 18.90
CA GLU A 495 44.73 18.49 17.75
C GLU A 495 46.03 19.19 18.16
N GLU A 496 46.05 19.81 19.34
CA GLU A 496 47.22 20.46 19.94
C GLU A 496 47.44 19.93 21.36
N VAL A 497 48.64 19.38 21.63
CA VAL A 497 49.01 18.86 22.95
C VAL A 497 49.32 20.02 23.90
N PRO A 498 48.64 20.15 25.05
CA PRO A 498 48.91 21.20 26.03
C PRO A 498 50.35 21.12 26.59
N PRO A 499 51.03 22.27 26.83
CA PRO A 499 52.40 22.28 27.36
C PRO A 499 52.59 21.45 28.64
N GLU A 500 51.58 21.44 29.52
CA GLU A 500 51.56 20.69 30.75
C GLU A 500 51.60 19.16 30.54
N LEU A 501 51.24 18.65 29.36
CA LEU A 501 51.29 17.23 29.00
C LEU A 501 52.50 16.88 28.11
N THR A 502 53.52 17.75 28.09
CA THR A 502 54.76 17.52 27.34
C THR A 502 55.89 17.09 28.24
N SER A 503 56.93 16.46 27.67
CA SER A 503 58.12 16.05 28.41
C SER A 503 58.87 17.18 29.14
N GLU A 504 58.53 18.45 28.86
CA GLU A 504 59.09 19.62 29.55
C GLU A 504 58.57 19.80 30.98
N ALA A 505 57.42 19.19 31.33
CA ALA A 505 56.85 19.24 32.67
C ALA A 505 57.79 18.61 33.72
N ASP A 506 58.11 19.35 34.77
CA ASP A 506 58.88 18.86 35.91
C ASP A 506 58.03 17.95 36.81
N ARG A 507 58.68 17.20 37.71
CA ARG A 507 57.99 16.23 38.55
C ARG A 507 56.85 16.84 39.38
N ARG A 508 56.97 18.06 39.90
CA ARG A 508 55.90 18.69 40.68
C ARG A 508 54.73 19.10 39.81
N GLU A 509 55.00 19.47 38.57
CA GLU A 509 53.95 19.76 37.59
C GLU A 509 53.18 18.49 37.22
N ARG A 510 53.87 17.35 37.11
CA ARG A 510 53.24 16.03 36.89
C ARG A 510 52.38 15.59 38.07
N GLU A 511 52.91 15.70 39.30
CA GLU A 511 52.19 15.37 40.55
C GLU A 511 50.94 16.24 40.78
N ALA A 512 50.82 17.39 40.12
CA ALA A 512 49.70 18.31 40.25
C ALA A 512 48.65 18.17 39.13
N TRP A 513 48.86 17.29 38.16
CA TRP A 513 47.95 17.08 37.03
C TRP A 513 47.01 15.90 37.33
N PRO A 514 45.71 15.93 36.95
CA PRO A 514 45.02 16.90 36.10
C PRO A 514 44.38 18.11 36.81
N GLY A 515 44.55 18.27 38.12
CA GLY A 515 43.97 19.38 38.89
C GLY A 515 44.46 19.54 40.32
#